data_AF-A0A1S8M7U2-F1
#
_entry.id   AF-A0A1S8M7U2-F1
#
_cell.length_a   1.000
_cell.length_b   1.000
_cell.length_c   1.000
_cell.angle_alpha   90.00
_cell.angle_beta   90.00
_cell.angle_gamma   90.00
#
_symmetry.space_group_name_H-M   'P 1'
#
loop_
_entity.id
_entity.type
_entity.pdbx_description
1 polymer ?
#
loop_
_entity_poly.entity_id
_entity_poly.type
_entity_poly.pdbx_seq_one_letter_code
_entity_poly.pdbx_strand_id
1 'polypeptide(L)'
;MNYFSDEFKSFLAEYHVFDAWQFLLNTQENINISEYCSKVIKNAINEILREHYSFQDKLNEKIEKLIDKKGGSIGLTGNDIPQNNINILGINVSLYFIVDKYIKDFFQYARNSFDIIGQLINASILANKGLDVDEVDFYNIYKELKKYKTSFPETFKSIKLIKYNKIFNYISAFNNRIKHTYDVKSIISLSIFDDRENIFINEFQKYEKTYPKEEIVKKIDEIFVFMQMSLTNVLNAVYSEINLNVFNKNRIHDLFYYYQDMKDESNNLIAIYIKIGKEITELPNELRVLLLKKKEEIDAYNCDYDDILIRDKNDNFIGRFIAKEKIERDGLIKYRKYILDKCDAGRAFVEHVNKRYGFKPMLMDGNVISDK
;
A
#
# COMPACT_ATOMS: atom_id res chain seq x y z
N MET A 1 -6.88 -9.25 -15.86
CA MET A 1 -7.43 -7.90 -15.69
C MET A 1 -6.25 -6.95 -15.54
N ASN A 2 -6.27 -5.78 -16.18
CA ASN A 2 -5.30 -4.73 -15.87
C ASN A 2 -5.85 -3.94 -14.67
N TYR A 3 -5.28 -4.12 -13.48
CA TYR A 3 -5.80 -3.45 -12.28
C TYR A 3 -5.40 -1.98 -12.20
N PHE A 4 -4.47 -1.52 -13.04
CA PHE A 4 -3.96 -0.16 -13.01
C PHE A 4 -4.54 0.70 -14.15
N SER A 5 -5.71 0.33 -14.66
CA SER A 5 -6.37 1.02 -15.76
C SER A 5 -7.51 1.92 -15.30
N ASP A 6 -7.89 2.88 -16.14
CA ASP A 6 -9.02 3.78 -15.86
C ASP A 6 -10.37 3.02 -15.80
N GLU A 7 -10.48 1.89 -16.48
CA GLU A 7 -11.64 1.00 -16.33
C GLU A 7 -11.73 0.44 -14.92
N PHE A 8 -10.60 0.09 -14.29
CA PHE A 8 -10.62 -0.40 -12.91
C PHE A 8 -10.92 0.72 -11.90
N LYS A 9 -10.40 1.93 -12.13
CA LYS A 9 -10.81 3.13 -11.35
C LYS A 9 -12.33 3.33 -11.44
N SER A 10 -12.88 3.25 -12.65
CA SER A 10 -14.32 3.39 -12.91
C SER A 10 -15.13 2.32 -12.19
N PHE A 11 -14.66 1.07 -12.21
CA PHE A 11 -15.26 -0.04 -11.47
C PHE A 11 -15.28 0.25 -9.95
N LEU A 12 -14.16 0.68 -9.35
CA LEU A 12 -14.15 0.99 -7.92
C LEU A 12 -15.09 2.16 -7.55
N ALA A 13 -15.24 3.14 -8.46
CA ALA A 13 -16.19 4.24 -8.31
C ALA A 13 -17.64 3.75 -8.42
N GLU A 14 -17.97 2.92 -9.41
CA GLU A 14 -19.31 2.33 -9.58
C GLU A 14 -19.78 1.58 -8.32
N TYR A 15 -18.87 0.84 -7.69
CA TYR A 15 -19.16 0.07 -6.47
C TYR A 15 -18.88 0.84 -5.18
N HIS A 16 -18.69 2.16 -5.20
CA HIS A 16 -18.46 2.99 -4.02
C HIS A 16 -17.37 2.46 -3.07
N VAL A 17 -16.26 2.01 -3.63
CA VAL A 17 -15.07 1.49 -2.92
C VAL A 17 -13.77 2.12 -3.45
N PHE A 18 -13.87 3.32 -4.01
CA PHE A 18 -12.75 4.03 -4.61
C PHE A 18 -11.56 4.31 -3.67
N ASP A 19 -11.77 4.41 -2.36
CA ASP A 19 -10.69 4.52 -1.37
C ASP A 19 -9.74 3.31 -1.39
N ALA A 20 -10.15 2.16 -1.94
CA ALA A 20 -9.28 1.02 -2.18
C ALA A 20 -8.16 1.31 -3.21
N TRP A 21 -8.36 2.26 -4.13
CA TRP A 21 -7.41 2.58 -5.21
C TRP A 21 -6.01 2.95 -4.67
N GLN A 22 -5.96 3.75 -3.60
CA GLN A 22 -4.67 4.17 -3.00
C GLN A 22 -3.86 2.96 -2.50
N PHE A 23 -4.52 1.94 -1.96
CA PHE A 23 -3.85 0.75 -1.45
C PHE A 23 -3.37 -0.15 -2.58
N LEU A 24 -4.06 -0.15 -3.72
CA LEU A 24 -3.59 -0.81 -4.92
C LEU A 24 -2.29 -0.16 -5.43
N LEU A 25 -2.25 1.18 -5.52
CA LEU A 25 -1.05 1.92 -5.92
C LEU A 25 0.12 1.67 -4.97
N ASN A 26 -0.11 1.78 -3.66
CA ASN A 26 0.93 1.55 -2.66
C ASN A 26 1.43 0.09 -2.66
N THR A 27 0.56 -0.88 -2.97
CA THR A 27 0.96 -2.28 -3.14
C THR A 27 1.91 -2.42 -4.33
N GLN A 28 1.61 -1.79 -5.46
CA GLN A 28 2.46 -1.81 -6.64
C GLN A 28 3.81 -1.13 -6.41
N GLU A 29 3.82 -0.01 -5.70
CA GLU A 29 5.06 0.68 -5.34
C GLU A 29 5.97 -0.23 -4.51
N ASN A 30 5.43 -0.90 -3.49
CA ASN A 30 6.21 -1.85 -2.69
C ASN A 30 6.74 -3.04 -3.51
N ILE A 31 5.99 -3.53 -4.51
CA ILE A 31 6.48 -4.55 -5.44
C ILE A 31 7.64 -4.02 -6.26
N ASN A 32 7.51 -2.82 -6.83
CA ASN A 32 8.54 -2.19 -7.67
C ASN A 32 9.83 -1.97 -6.87
N ILE A 33 9.70 -1.51 -5.61
CA ILE A 33 10.85 -1.36 -4.70
C ILE A 33 11.47 -2.73 -4.41
N SER A 34 10.67 -3.76 -4.15
CA SER A 34 11.18 -5.12 -3.94
C SER A 34 11.89 -5.67 -5.17
N GLU A 35 11.38 -5.40 -6.37
CA GLU A 35 12.02 -5.78 -7.64
C GLU A 35 13.37 -5.08 -7.80
N TYR A 36 13.41 -3.77 -7.52
CA TYR A 36 14.64 -2.98 -7.53
C TYR A 36 15.66 -3.56 -6.54
N CYS A 37 15.27 -3.86 -5.30
CA CYS A 37 16.14 -4.49 -4.32
C CYS A 37 16.70 -5.83 -4.83
N SER A 38 15.84 -6.69 -5.40
CA SER A 38 16.26 -7.97 -5.98
C SER A 38 17.33 -7.79 -7.06
N LYS A 39 17.11 -6.86 -8.00
CA LYS A 39 18.09 -6.54 -9.06
C LYS A 39 19.41 -6.03 -8.51
N VAL A 40 19.37 -5.12 -7.53
CA VAL A 40 20.58 -4.57 -6.91
C VAL A 40 21.37 -5.66 -6.20
N ILE A 41 20.72 -6.54 -5.43
CA ILE A 41 21.37 -7.65 -4.72
C ILE A 41 22.07 -8.59 -5.72
N LYS A 42 21.37 -9.00 -6.78
CA LYS A 42 21.95 -9.86 -7.82
C LYS A 42 23.15 -9.22 -8.48
N ASN A 43 23.03 -7.95 -8.86
CA ASN A 43 24.13 -7.24 -9.53
C ASN A 43 25.33 -7.06 -8.61
N ALA A 44 25.11 -6.74 -7.33
CA ALA A 44 26.18 -6.61 -6.34
C ALA A 44 26.91 -7.94 -6.11
N ILE A 45 26.18 -9.06 -5.99
CA ILE A 45 26.77 -10.40 -5.85
C ILE A 45 27.57 -10.77 -7.11
N ASN A 46 27.02 -10.55 -8.30
CA ASN A 46 27.71 -10.82 -9.56
C ASN A 46 29.00 -10.01 -9.69
N GLU A 47 28.98 -8.75 -9.26
CA GLU A 47 30.17 -7.89 -9.27
C GLU A 47 31.24 -8.38 -8.28
N ILE A 48 30.84 -8.78 -7.07
CA ILE A 48 31.75 -9.39 -6.08
C ILE A 48 32.41 -10.64 -6.66
N LEU A 49 31.62 -11.53 -7.29
CA LEU A 49 32.13 -12.74 -7.92
C LEU A 49 33.08 -12.41 -9.09
N ARG A 50 32.73 -11.42 -9.92
CA ARG A 50 33.54 -10.98 -11.05
C ARG A 50 34.91 -10.45 -10.61
N GLU A 51 34.94 -9.58 -9.59
CA GLU A 51 36.21 -9.10 -9.02
C GLU A 51 37.03 -10.24 -8.41
N HIS A 52 36.37 -11.17 -7.71
CA HIS A 52 37.02 -12.33 -7.08
C HIS A 52 37.65 -13.28 -8.10
N TYR A 53 36.93 -13.71 -9.13
CA TYR A 53 37.49 -14.58 -10.16
C TYR A 53 38.64 -13.90 -10.90
N SER A 54 38.51 -12.61 -11.23
CA SER A 54 39.60 -11.86 -11.85
C SER A 54 40.85 -11.80 -10.96
N PHE A 55 40.67 -11.74 -9.64
CA PHE A 55 41.76 -11.85 -8.68
C PHE A 55 42.38 -13.26 -8.66
N GLN A 56 41.56 -14.31 -8.62
CA GLN A 56 42.05 -15.69 -8.65
C GLN A 56 42.84 -16.01 -9.91
N ASP A 57 42.36 -15.59 -11.09
CA ASP A 57 43.06 -15.78 -12.37
C ASP A 57 44.46 -15.13 -12.33
N LYS A 58 44.53 -13.87 -11.89
CA LYS A 58 45.80 -13.15 -11.75
C LYS A 58 46.74 -13.80 -10.73
N LEU A 59 46.19 -14.36 -9.65
CA LEU A 59 46.96 -15.06 -8.65
C LEU A 59 47.51 -16.38 -9.20
N ASN A 60 46.68 -17.15 -9.90
CA ASN A 60 47.06 -18.41 -10.53
C ASN A 60 48.16 -18.21 -11.58
N GLU A 61 48.03 -17.20 -12.45
CA GLU A 61 49.10 -16.84 -13.40
C GLU A 61 50.43 -16.51 -12.72
N LYS A 62 50.41 -15.85 -11.55
CA LYS A 62 51.62 -15.56 -10.76
C LYS A 62 52.20 -16.85 -10.18
N ILE A 63 51.35 -17.76 -9.70
CA ILE A 63 51.76 -19.06 -9.13
C ILE A 63 52.42 -19.91 -10.22
N GLU A 64 51.80 -20.05 -11.39
CA GLU A 64 52.35 -20.82 -12.52
C GLU A 64 53.74 -20.33 -12.93
N LYS A 65 53.92 -19.01 -13.05
CA LYS A 65 55.23 -18.40 -13.38
C LYS A 65 56.32 -18.69 -12.34
N LEU A 66 55.96 -18.89 -11.07
CA LEU A 66 56.93 -19.25 -10.02
C LEU A 66 57.25 -20.74 -10.01
N ILE A 67 56.26 -21.58 -10.32
CA ILE A 67 56.45 -23.02 -10.51
C ILE A 67 57.43 -23.25 -11.67
N ASP A 68 57.25 -22.56 -12.80
CA ASP A 68 58.15 -22.63 -13.96
C ASP A 68 59.59 -22.21 -13.63
N LYS A 69 59.75 -21.23 -12.73
CA LYS A 69 61.05 -20.75 -12.24
C LYS A 69 61.65 -21.62 -11.12
N LYS A 70 60.99 -22.72 -10.74
CA LYS A 70 61.43 -23.67 -9.70
C LYS A 70 61.70 -23.03 -8.32
N GLY A 71 60.92 -22.03 -7.95
CA GLY A 71 60.96 -21.43 -6.60
C GLY A 71 60.55 -19.96 -6.54
N GLY A 72 60.16 -19.51 -5.34
CA GLY A 72 59.81 -18.12 -5.03
C GLY A 72 58.71 -17.99 -3.99
N SER A 73 58.30 -16.75 -3.71
CA SER A 73 57.20 -16.43 -2.79
C SER A 73 56.32 -15.32 -3.37
N ILE A 74 55.01 -15.42 -3.19
CA ILE A 74 54.05 -14.36 -3.53
C ILE A 74 53.69 -13.62 -2.25
N GLY A 75 53.92 -12.31 -2.23
CA GLY A 75 53.34 -11.41 -1.24
C GLY A 75 52.04 -10.83 -1.76
N LEU A 76 51.00 -10.82 -0.91
CA LEU A 76 49.74 -10.12 -1.17
C LEU A 76 49.57 -9.01 -0.14
N THR A 77 49.18 -7.83 -0.62
CA THR A 77 48.80 -6.68 0.19
C THR A 77 47.29 -6.47 0.14
N GLY A 78 46.76 -5.61 1.02
CA GLY A 78 45.33 -5.29 1.01
C GLY A 78 44.83 -4.72 -0.33
N ASN A 79 45.70 -4.07 -1.11
CA ASN A 79 45.37 -3.54 -2.44
C ASN A 79 45.35 -4.61 -3.54
N ASP A 80 45.96 -5.77 -3.30
CA ASP A 80 45.92 -6.90 -4.23
C ASP A 80 44.60 -7.68 -4.11
N ILE A 81 43.88 -7.54 -3.00
CA ILE A 81 42.59 -8.19 -2.74
C ILE A 81 41.47 -7.36 -3.39
N PRO A 82 40.42 -8.01 -3.96
CA PRO A 82 39.21 -7.33 -4.41
C PRO A 82 38.68 -6.34 -3.39
N GLN A 83 38.52 -5.08 -3.81
CA GLN A 83 38.03 -4.04 -2.92
C GLN A 83 36.51 -4.12 -2.77
N ASN A 84 35.81 -4.65 -3.78
CA ASN A 84 34.37 -4.86 -3.77
C ASN A 84 33.61 -3.60 -3.30
N ASN A 85 33.93 -2.47 -3.91
CA ASN A 85 33.42 -1.15 -3.55
C ASN A 85 32.85 -0.43 -4.78
N ILE A 86 31.81 0.37 -4.55
CA ILE A 86 31.19 1.23 -5.56
C ILE A 86 31.08 2.66 -5.04
N ASN A 87 31.25 3.64 -5.93
CA ASN A 87 31.00 5.05 -5.61
C ASN A 87 29.52 5.39 -5.79
N ILE A 88 28.86 5.83 -4.73
CA ILE A 88 27.48 6.33 -4.75
C ILE A 88 27.52 7.79 -4.32
N LEU A 89 27.32 8.70 -5.29
CA LEU A 89 27.29 10.15 -5.05
C LEU A 89 28.53 10.68 -4.29
N GLY A 90 29.72 10.16 -4.61
CA GLY A 90 30.97 10.55 -3.96
C GLY A 90 31.32 9.72 -2.73
N ILE A 91 30.42 8.86 -2.23
CA ILE A 91 30.66 8.00 -1.08
C ILE A 91 31.12 6.63 -1.58
N ASN A 92 32.28 6.17 -1.10
CA ASN A 92 32.75 4.82 -1.40
C ASN A 92 32.06 3.80 -0.49
N VAL A 93 31.31 2.87 -1.07
CA VAL A 93 30.46 1.93 -0.33
C VAL A 93 30.81 0.50 -0.68
N SER A 94 30.92 -0.35 0.33
CA SER A 94 31.16 -1.79 0.14
C SER A 94 29.94 -2.49 -0.46
N LEU A 95 30.18 -3.33 -1.47
CA LEU A 95 29.16 -4.18 -2.08
C LEU A 95 28.56 -5.16 -1.07
N TYR A 96 29.31 -5.60 -0.06
CA TYR A 96 28.78 -6.44 1.03
C TYR A 96 27.73 -5.67 1.85
N PHE A 97 27.99 -4.40 2.17
CA PHE A 97 27.02 -3.54 2.83
C PHE A 97 25.78 -3.32 1.96
N ILE A 98 25.96 -3.14 0.66
CA ILE A 98 24.85 -3.02 -0.30
C ILE A 98 23.97 -4.27 -0.25
N VAL A 99 24.56 -5.46 -0.34
CA VAL A 99 23.80 -6.72 -0.25
C VAL A 99 23.02 -6.80 1.06
N ASP A 100 23.68 -6.60 2.21
CA ASP A 100 23.03 -6.66 3.52
C ASP A 100 21.88 -5.67 3.66
N LYS A 101 22.09 -4.42 3.24
CA LYS A 101 21.07 -3.36 3.28
C LYS A 101 19.86 -3.75 2.43
N TYR A 102 20.09 -4.10 1.16
CA TYR A 102 18.99 -4.34 0.24
C TYR A 102 18.26 -5.65 0.52
N ILE A 103 18.88 -6.65 1.14
CA ILE A 103 18.16 -7.83 1.66
C ILE A 103 17.13 -7.38 2.70
N LYS A 104 17.52 -6.53 3.67
CA LYS A 104 16.59 -6.04 4.70
C LYS A 104 15.44 -5.26 4.09
N ASP A 105 15.74 -4.36 3.16
CA ASP A 105 14.74 -3.58 2.45
C ASP A 105 13.80 -4.50 1.65
N PHE A 106 14.33 -5.47 0.90
CA PHE A 106 13.54 -6.45 0.15
C PHE A 106 12.52 -7.16 1.03
N PHE A 107 12.95 -7.70 2.17
CA PHE A 107 12.05 -8.40 3.09
C PHE A 107 11.03 -7.46 3.76
N GLN A 108 11.41 -6.20 4.02
CA GLN A 108 10.51 -5.19 4.54
C GLN A 108 9.40 -4.85 3.54
N TYR A 109 9.77 -4.52 2.31
CA TYR A 109 8.81 -4.14 1.29
C TYR A 109 7.95 -5.32 0.85
N ALA A 110 8.51 -6.54 0.77
CA ALA A 110 7.73 -7.75 0.53
C ALA A 110 6.70 -8.00 1.65
N ARG A 111 7.06 -7.78 2.93
CA ARG A 111 6.12 -7.91 4.05
C ARG A 111 5.04 -6.82 4.00
N ASN A 112 5.42 -5.58 3.72
CA ASN A 112 4.51 -4.44 3.62
C ASN A 112 3.46 -4.66 2.52
N SER A 113 3.83 -5.23 1.36
CA SER A 113 2.86 -5.54 0.30
C SER A 113 1.68 -6.39 0.78
N PHE A 114 1.92 -7.33 1.70
CA PHE A 114 0.83 -8.13 2.28
C PHE A 114 -0.03 -7.37 3.30
N ASP A 115 0.55 -6.41 4.04
CA ASP A 115 -0.24 -5.54 4.94
C ASP A 115 -1.11 -4.56 4.16
N ILE A 116 -0.59 -3.98 3.08
CA ILE A 116 -1.34 -3.05 2.23
C ILE A 116 -2.46 -3.77 1.45
N ILE A 117 -2.28 -5.02 1.03
CA ILE A 117 -3.43 -5.82 0.57
C ILE A 117 -4.50 -5.93 1.65
N GLY A 118 -4.10 -6.08 2.91
CA GLY A 118 -5.03 -6.06 4.03
C GLY A 118 -5.90 -4.80 4.00
N GLN A 119 -5.28 -3.64 3.76
CA GLN A 119 -5.97 -2.36 3.60
C GLN A 119 -6.89 -2.32 2.37
N LEU A 120 -6.43 -2.86 1.23
CA LEU A 120 -7.25 -2.99 0.04
C LEU A 120 -8.54 -3.78 0.33
N ILE A 121 -8.41 -4.94 0.97
CA ILE A 121 -9.54 -5.79 1.38
C ILE A 121 -10.46 -5.03 2.35
N ASN A 122 -9.86 -4.31 3.31
CA ASN A 122 -10.58 -3.53 4.30
C ASN A 122 -11.47 -2.45 3.65
N ALA A 123 -10.89 -1.69 2.72
CA ALA A 123 -11.56 -0.60 2.02
C ALA A 123 -12.61 -1.09 1.01
N SER A 124 -12.31 -2.19 0.31
CA SER A 124 -13.14 -2.72 -0.78
C SER A 124 -14.30 -3.59 -0.30
N ILE A 125 -14.04 -4.83 0.12
CA ILE A 125 -15.10 -5.80 0.39
C ILE A 125 -15.62 -5.71 1.82
N LEU A 126 -14.78 -5.39 2.81
CA LEU A 126 -15.25 -5.18 4.19
C LEU A 126 -15.96 -3.84 4.35
N ALA A 127 -15.51 -2.82 3.62
CA ALA A 127 -16.14 -1.51 3.50
C ALA A 127 -16.62 -0.95 4.85
N ASN A 128 -17.94 -0.83 5.08
CA ASN A 128 -18.48 -0.27 6.33
C ASN A 128 -18.31 -1.16 7.56
N LYS A 129 -17.89 -2.41 7.36
CA LYS A 129 -17.53 -3.39 8.40
C LYS A 129 -16.01 -3.59 8.51
N GLY A 130 -15.24 -2.78 7.81
CA GLY A 130 -13.78 -2.78 7.93
C GLY A 130 -13.32 -2.40 9.34
N LEU A 131 -12.08 -2.80 9.63
CA LEU A 131 -11.33 -2.37 10.81
C LEU A 131 -10.92 -0.90 10.66
N ASP A 132 -10.53 -0.28 11.77
CA ASP A 132 -9.82 0.99 11.73
C ASP A 132 -8.52 0.82 10.93
N VAL A 133 -8.17 1.82 10.11
CA VAL A 133 -7.00 1.78 9.23
C VAL A 133 -5.71 1.49 9.99
N ASP A 134 -5.58 1.99 11.23
CA ASP A 134 -4.39 1.79 12.06
C ASP A 134 -4.30 0.38 12.67
N GLU A 135 -5.42 -0.35 12.71
CA GLU A 135 -5.48 -1.73 13.20
C GLU A 135 -5.29 -2.76 12.07
N VAL A 136 -5.26 -2.32 10.81
CA VAL A 136 -5.17 -3.21 9.67
C VAL A 136 -3.74 -3.69 9.47
N ASP A 137 -3.57 -5.00 9.69
CA ASP A 137 -2.45 -5.78 9.21
C ASP A 137 -2.97 -7.08 8.56
N PHE A 138 -2.08 -7.81 7.89
CA PHE A 138 -2.45 -9.08 7.24
C PHE A 138 -3.13 -10.08 8.19
N TYR A 139 -2.70 -10.16 9.45
CA TYR A 139 -3.24 -11.12 10.43
C TYR A 139 -4.60 -10.69 10.97
N ASN A 140 -4.82 -9.41 11.22
CA ASN A 140 -6.08 -8.84 11.67
C ASN A 140 -7.13 -8.95 10.56
N ILE A 141 -6.76 -8.69 9.31
CA ILE A 141 -7.65 -8.89 8.17
C ILE A 141 -8.02 -10.36 7.98
N TYR A 142 -7.07 -11.29 8.15
CA TYR A 142 -7.41 -12.71 8.14
C TYR A 142 -8.43 -13.08 9.23
N LYS A 143 -8.29 -12.53 10.45
CA LYS A 143 -9.24 -12.77 11.55
C LYS A 143 -10.61 -12.18 11.24
N GLU A 144 -10.66 -10.97 10.67
CA GLU A 144 -11.91 -10.29 10.33
C GLU A 144 -12.65 -11.00 9.19
N LEU A 145 -11.95 -11.30 8.08
CA LEU A 145 -12.52 -12.06 6.96
C LEU A 145 -13.06 -13.42 7.37
N LYS A 146 -12.47 -14.07 8.39
CA LYS A 146 -12.98 -15.36 8.89
C LYS A 146 -14.43 -15.27 9.36
N LYS A 147 -14.87 -14.12 9.89
CA LYS A 147 -16.27 -13.87 10.29
C LYS A 147 -17.21 -13.80 9.08
N TYR A 148 -16.69 -13.40 7.93
CA TYR A 148 -17.43 -13.16 6.69
C TYR A 148 -17.09 -14.15 5.57
N LYS A 149 -16.50 -15.30 5.90
CA LYS A 149 -16.06 -16.33 4.93
C LYS A 149 -17.17 -16.86 4.01
N THR A 150 -18.43 -16.74 4.42
CA THR A 150 -19.60 -17.14 3.60
C THR A 150 -20.00 -16.05 2.61
N SER A 151 -19.75 -14.79 2.96
CA SER A 151 -20.00 -13.63 2.09
C SER A 151 -18.85 -13.42 1.09
N PHE A 152 -17.61 -13.75 1.49
CA PHE A 152 -16.40 -13.56 0.70
C PHE A 152 -15.53 -14.84 0.65
N PRO A 153 -16.06 -15.95 0.10
CA PRO A 153 -15.37 -17.24 0.11
C PRO A 153 -14.05 -17.25 -0.67
N GLU A 154 -13.96 -16.58 -1.81
CA GLU A 154 -12.77 -16.57 -2.65
C GLU A 154 -11.67 -15.70 -2.04
N THR A 155 -11.99 -14.50 -1.55
CA THR A 155 -10.99 -13.67 -0.87
C THR A 155 -10.49 -14.33 0.40
N PHE A 156 -11.38 -14.94 1.20
CA PHE A 156 -10.98 -15.68 2.39
C PHE A 156 -10.06 -16.87 2.05
N LYS A 157 -10.38 -17.62 0.99
CA LYS A 157 -9.55 -18.74 0.52
C LYS A 157 -8.15 -18.26 0.10
N SER A 158 -8.05 -17.19 -0.68
CA SER A 158 -6.77 -16.62 -1.12
C SER A 158 -5.90 -16.16 0.06
N ILE A 159 -6.46 -15.43 1.03
CA ILE A 159 -5.72 -15.01 2.23
C ILE A 159 -5.33 -16.20 3.11
N LYS A 160 -6.21 -17.20 3.23
CA LYS A 160 -5.91 -18.43 3.97
C LYS A 160 -4.71 -19.18 3.36
N LEU A 161 -4.65 -19.29 2.04
CA LEU A 161 -3.53 -19.93 1.34
C LEU A 161 -2.20 -19.22 1.64
N ILE A 162 -2.18 -17.89 1.61
CA ILE A 162 -0.99 -17.09 1.94
C ILE A 162 -0.57 -17.31 3.39
N LYS A 163 -1.52 -17.24 4.34
CA LYS A 163 -1.23 -17.39 5.78
C LYS A 163 -0.48 -18.68 6.12
N TYR A 164 -0.88 -19.79 5.49
CA TYR A 164 -0.28 -21.11 5.75
C TYR A 164 0.90 -21.43 4.81
N ASN A 165 1.25 -20.54 3.89
CA ASN A 165 2.38 -20.71 2.99
C ASN A 165 3.72 -20.59 3.73
N LYS A 166 4.68 -21.46 3.41
CA LYS A 166 6.00 -21.48 4.05
C LYS A 166 6.83 -20.23 3.71
N ILE A 167 6.72 -19.70 2.49
CA ILE A 167 7.42 -18.51 2.02
C ILE A 167 6.92 -17.27 2.76
N PHE A 168 5.59 -17.08 2.85
CA PHE A 168 5.02 -15.99 3.66
C PHE A 168 5.48 -16.04 5.13
N ASN A 169 5.50 -17.24 5.71
CA ASN A 169 5.97 -17.44 7.08
C ASN A 169 7.47 -17.19 7.25
N TYR A 170 8.29 -17.38 6.21
CA TYR A 170 9.70 -17.01 6.19
C TYR A 170 9.85 -15.48 6.17
N ILE A 171 9.16 -14.80 5.25
CA ILE A 171 9.15 -13.32 5.13
C ILE A 171 8.74 -12.68 6.46
N SER A 172 7.62 -13.12 7.02
CA SER A 172 7.07 -12.59 8.29
C SER A 172 7.96 -12.87 9.49
N ALA A 173 8.75 -13.96 9.47
CA ALA A 173 9.70 -14.25 10.52
C ALA A 173 10.95 -13.40 10.42
N PHE A 174 11.52 -13.31 9.22
CA PHE A 174 12.69 -12.49 8.92
C PHE A 174 12.44 -11.01 9.26
N ASN A 175 11.35 -10.43 8.76
CA ASN A 175 11.02 -9.02 8.98
C ASN A 175 10.80 -8.69 10.47
N ASN A 176 10.08 -9.55 11.19
CA ASN A 176 9.82 -9.35 12.62
C ASN A 176 11.10 -9.45 13.45
N ARG A 177 12.02 -10.35 13.08
CA ARG A 177 13.30 -10.53 13.78
C ARG A 177 14.19 -9.29 13.65
N ILE A 178 14.30 -8.73 12.44
CA ILE A 178 15.04 -7.48 12.20
C ILE A 178 14.43 -6.30 12.97
N LYS A 179 13.10 -6.19 12.99
CA LYS A 179 12.41 -5.08 13.67
C LYS A 179 12.56 -5.08 15.19
N HIS A 180 12.51 -6.26 15.82
CA HIS A 180 12.27 -6.34 17.28
C HIS A 180 13.30 -7.14 18.07
N THR A 181 14.22 -7.86 17.43
CA THR A 181 15.06 -8.83 18.14
C THR A 181 16.53 -8.76 17.78
N TYR A 182 16.89 -9.11 16.54
CA TYR A 182 18.29 -9.27 16.14
C TYR A 182 18.41 -9.34 14.62
N ASP A 183 19.59 -9.03 14.09
CA ASP A 183 19.83 -9.07 12.66
C ASP A 183 19.92 -10.51 12.10
N VAL A 184 19.50 -10.73 10.86
CA VAL A 184 19.70 -12.01 10.17
C VAL A 184 20.90 -11.83 9.24
N LYS A 185 22.01 -12.50 9.57
CA LYS A 185 23.27 -12.33 8.85
C LYS A 185 23.20 -12.92 7.44
N SER A 186 23.58 -12.14 6.43
CA SER A 186 24.03 -12.65 5.13
C SER A 186 25.50 -13.04 5.23
N ILE A 187 25.87 -14.10 4.52
CA ILE A 187 27.24 -14.61 4.45
C ILE A 187 27.63 -14.66 2.98
N ILE A 188 28.71 -13.96 2.63
CA ILE A 188 29.39 -14.05 1.35
C ILE A 188 30.85 -14.39 1.66
N SER A 189 31.24 -15.63 1.38
CA SER A 189 32.61 -16.12 1.60
C SER A 189 33.08 -16.87 0.36
N LEU A 190 34.18 -16.40 -0.21
CA LEU A 190 34.77 -16.92 -1.44
C LEU A 190 36.17 -17.45 -1.13
N SER A 191 36.46 -18.67 -1.55
CA SER A 191 37.78 -19.27 -1.37
C SER A 191 38.78 -18.66 -2.34
N ILE A 192 40.04 -18.51 -1.90
CA ILE A 192 41.11 -17.95 -2.74
C ILE A 192 41.70 -18.99 -3.67
N PHE A 193 41.83 -20.24 -3.22
CA PHE A 193 42.60 -21.28 -3.92
C PHE A 193 41.74 -22.37 -4.57
N ASP A 194 40.43 -22.34 -4.35
CA ASP A 194 39.49 -23.29 -4.93
C ASP A 194 38.16 -22.58 -5.26
N ASP A 195 37.23 -23.33 -5.85
CA ASP A 195 35.95 -22.81 -6.35
C ASP A 195 34.85 -22.80 -5.28
N ARG A 196 35.20 -22.87 -3.99
CA ARG A 196 34.18 -22.87 -2.92
C ARG A 196 33.62 -21.48 -2.70
N GLU A 197 32.31 -21.38 -2.84
CA GLU A 197 31.53 -20.16 -2.66
C GLU A 197 30.41 -20.40 -1.65
N ASN A 198 30.28 -19.46 -0.71
CA ASN A 198 29.20 -19.47 0.25
C ASN A 198 28.46 -18.14 0.20
N ILE A 199 27.30 -18.12 -0.46
CA ILE A 199 26.44 -16.94 -0.62
C ILE A 199 25.04 -17.26 -0.10
N PHE A 200 24.79 -16.96 1.18
CA PHE A 200 23.57 -17.43 1.85
C PHE A 200 23.02 -16.44 2.88
N ILE A 201 21.71 -16.45 3.07
CA ILE A 201 21.04 -15.97 4.27
C ILE A 201 21.21 -17.04 5.34
N ASN A 202 21.78 -16.69 6.49
CA ASN A 202 22.04 -17.66 7.54
C ASN A 202 20.73 -18.17 8.18
N GLU A 203 20.82 -19.33 8.83
CA GLU A 203 19.71 -19.84 9.62
C GLU A 203 19.34 -18.89 10.77
N PHE A 204 18.06 -18.85 11.14
CA PHE A 204 17.57 -18.04 12.24
C PHE A 204 16.35 -18.67 12.93
N GLN A 205 16.08 -18.23 14.16
CA GLN A 205 14.98 -18.76 14.96
C GLN A 205 13.92 -17.69 15.25
N LYS A 206 12.65 -18.11 15.35
CA LYS A 206 11.54 -17.28 15.84
C LYS A 206 10.51 -18.17 16.52
N TYR A 207 10.15 -17.86 17.77
CA TYR A 207 9.17 -18.61 18.56
C TYR A 207 9.36 -20.13 18.45
N GLU A 208 10.55 -20.61 18.82
CA GLU A 208 10.96 -22.03 18.80
C GLU A 208 11.01 -22.70 17.41
N LYS A 209 10.67 -21.95 16.35
CA LYS A 209 10.77 -22.41 14.97
C LYS A 209 12.10 -21.98 14.36
N THR A 210 12.86 -22.94 13.86
CA THR A 210 14.07 -22.70 13.06
C THR A 210 13.73 -22.54 11.59
N TYR A 211 14.30 -21.52 10.97
CA TYR A 211 14.26 -21.26 9.54
C TYR A 211 15.64 -21.60 8.96
N PRO A 212 15.69 -22.45 7.92
CA PRO A 212 16.96 -22.95 7.40
C PRO A 212 17.77 -21.84 6.72
N LYS A 213 19.08 -22.11 6.59
CA LYS A 213 19.99 -21.39 5.71
C LYS A 213 19.50 -21.49 4.26
N GLU A 214 19.49 -20.38 3.53
CA GLU A 214 18.97 -20.28 2.16
C GLU A 214 19.93 -19.53 1.26
N GLU A 215 20.05 -19.92 -0.01
CA GLU A 215 20.87 -19.19 -1.00
C GLU A 215 20.18 -17.86 -1.33
N ILE A 216 20.93 -16.76 -1.31
CA ILE A 216 20.38 -15.39 -1.32
C ILE A 216 19.55 -15.16 -2.58
N VAL A 217 20.13 -15.38 -3.76
CA VAL A 217 19.52 -15.04 -5.06
C VAL A 217 18.28 -15.90 -5.30
N LYS A 218 18.40 -17.21 -5.11
CA LYS A 218 17.29 -18.17 -5.22
C LYS A 218 16.16 -17.83 -4.26
N LYS A 219 16.47 -17.47 -3.01
CA LYS A 219 15.43 -17.18 -2.02
C LYS A 219 14.67 -15.89 -2.35
N ILE A 220 15.38 -14.87 -2.79
CA ILE A 220 14.80 -13.61 -3.24
C ILE A 220 13.87 -13.84 -4.44
N ASP A 221 14.30 -14.64 -5.41
CA ASP A 221 13.48 -14.97 -6.59
C ASP A 221 12.24 -15.78 -6.23
N GLU A 222 12.40 -16.78 -5.36
CA GLU A 222 11.28 -17.56 -4.84
C GLU A 222 10.23 -16.65 -4.16
N ILE A 223 10.70 -15.73 -3.31
CA ILE A 223 9.84 -14.77 -2.61
C ILE A 223 9.14 -13.82 -3.59
N PHE A 224 9.89 -13.29 -4.56
CA PHE A 224 9.35 -12.31 -5.51
C PHE A 224 8.26 -12.93 -6.39
N VAL A 225 8.47 -14.14 -6.90
CA VAL A 225 7.46 -14.91 -7.65
C VAL A 225 6.25 -15.21 -6.77
N PHE A 226 6.48 -15.72 -5.54
CA PHE A 226 5.40 -16.00 -4.59
C PHE A 226 4.56 -14.77 -4.28
N MET A 227 5.21 -13.62 -4.08
CA MET A 227 4.55 -12.34 -3.86
C MET A 227 3.65 -12.04 -5.06
N GLN A 228 4.18 -11.87 -6.26
CA GLN A 228 3.37 -11.52 -7.45
C GLN A 228 2.17 -12.44 -7.67
N MET A 229 2.37 -13.76 -7.56
CA MET A 229 1.28 -14.73 -7.68
C MET A 229 0.22 -14.56 -6.59
N SER A 230 0.65 -14.40 -5.34
CA SER A 230 -0.25 -14.22 -4.20
C SER A 230 -1.06 -12.93 -4.32
N LEU A 231 -0.41 -11.82 -4.71
CA LEU A 231 -1.08 -10.54 -4.92
C LEU A 231 -2.12 -10.66 -6.04
N THR A 232 -1.75 -11.23 -7.18
CA THR A 232 -2.65 -11.43 -8.32
C THR A 232 -3.85 -12.28 -7.95
N ASN A 233 -3.65 -13.36 -7.19
CA ASN A 233 -4.74 -14.22 -6.73
C ASN A 233 -5.70 -13.50 -5.78
N VAL A 234 -5.18 -12.67 -4.88
CA VAL A 234 -6.04 -11.86 -3.99
C VAL A 234 -6.79 -10.80 -4.78
N LEU A 235 -6.14 -10.09 -5.69
CA LEU A 235 -6.79 -9.07 -6.53
C LEU A 235 -7.91 -9.66 -7.39
N ASN A 236 -7.68 -10.83 -7.99
CA ASN A 236 -8.72 -11.57 -8.73
C ASN A 236 -9.91 -11.91 -7.84
N ALA A 237 -9.65 -12.43 -6.63
CA ALA A 237 -10.70 -12.80 -5.69
C ALA A 237 -11.51 -11.58 -5.21
N VAL A 238 -10.81 -10.52 -4.79
CA VAL A 238 -11.44 -9.25 -4.38
C VAL A 238 -12.28 -8.67 -5.51
N TYR A 239 -11.74 -8.61 -6.72
CA TYR A 239 -12.47 -8.11 -7.89
C TYR A 239 -13.77 -8.88 -8.14
N SER A 240 -13.72 -10.22 -8.05
CA SER A 240 -14.89 -11.06 -8.25
C SER A 240 -15.97 -10.91 -7.18
N GLU A 241 -15.64 -10.32 -6.03
CA GLU A 241 -16.52 -10.21 -4.86
C GLU A 241 -16.95 -8.77 -4.54
N ILE A 242 -16.29 -7.75 -5.10
CA ILE A 242 -16.71 -6.34 -4.95
C ILE A 242 -18.15 -6.13 -5.47
N ASN A 243 -18.50 -6.79 -6.58
CA ASN A 243 -19.81 -6.65 -7.19
C ASN A 243 -20.98 -7.21 -6.35
N LEU A 244 -20.69 -7.98 -5.31
CA LEU A 244 -21.68 -8.50 -4.38
C LEU A 244 -22.30 -7.39 -3.52
N ASN A 245 -21.65 -6.21 -3.43
CA ASN A 245 -22.20 -4.99 -2.83
C ASN A 245 -22.74 -5.20 -1.38
N VAL A 246 -22.01 -6.01 -0.58
CA VAL A 246 -22.51 -6.51 0.71
C VAL A 246 -22.43 -5.45 1.81
N PHE A 247 -21.29 -4.75 1.94
CA PHE A 247 -20.99 -3.87 3.08
C PHE A 247 -20.71 -2.40 2.73
N ASN A 248 -20.87 -2.03 1.47
CA ASN A 248 -20.64 -0.70 0.91
C ASN A 248 -21.93 0.11 0.71
N LYS A 249 -23.09 -0.40 1.16
CA LYS A 249 -24.35 0.36 1.18
C LYS A 249 -24.17 1.71 1.90
N ASN A 250 -24.90 2.73 1.47
CA ASN A 250 -24.90 4.08 2.07
C ASN A 250 -23.57 4.85 1.90
N ARG A 251 -22.67 4.36 1.05
CA ARG A 251 -21.53 5.15 0.56
C ARG A 251 -22.00 5.96 -0.65
N ILE A 252 -21.65 7.23 -0.70
CA ILE A 252 -22.04 8.14 -1.78
C ILE A 252 -20.85 8.98 -2.25
N HIS A 253 -20.94 9.45 -3.49
CA HIS A 253 -19.93 10.32 -4.11
C HIS A 253 -20.43 11.73 -4.42
N ASP A 254 -21.72 11.82 -4.69
CA ASP A 254 -22.29 13.02 -5.26
C ASP A 254 -22.88 13.87 -4.14
N LEU A 255 -22.28 15.05 -3.95
CA LEU A 255 -22.86 16.15 -3.20
C LEU A 255 -23.25 17.25 -4.17
N PHE A 256 -24.25 18.02 -3.75
CA PHE A 256 -24.70 19.20 -4.47
C PHE A 256 -24.36 20.46 -3.70
N TYR A 257 -24.28 21.57 -4.42
CA TYR A 257 -24.14 22.89 -3.80
C TYR A 257 -25.16 23.89 -4.32
N TYR A 258 -25.47 24.85 -3.45
CA TYR A 258 -26.15 26.09 -3.77
C TYR A 258 -25.24 27.22 -3.31
N TYR A 259 -24.87 28.08 -4.26
CA TYR A 259 -24.05 29.27 -4.00
C TYR A 259 -24.83 30.51 -4.45
N GLN A 260 -25.03 31.45 -3.53
CA GLN A 260 -25.56 32.77 -3.83
C GLN A 260 -24.47 33.82 -3.63
N ASP A 261 -24.11 34.47 -4.73
CA ASP A 261 -23.19 35.60 -4.74
C ASP A 261 -23.97 36.87 -4.39
N MET A 262 -23.73 37.39 -3.19
CA MET A 262 -24.31 38.66 -2.75
C MET A 262 -23.29 39.78 -2.97
N LYS A 263 -23.78 41.02 -3.17
CA LYS A 263 -22.94 42.21 -3.44
C LYS A 263 -21.89 42.50 -2.37
N ASP A 264 -22.07 41.95 -1.17
CA ASP A 264 -21.10 41.98 -0.09
C ASP A 264 -20.60 40.55 0.12
N GLU A 265 -19.33 40.28 -0.22
CA GLU A 265 -18.70 38.95 -0.15
C GLU A 265 -18.86 38.29 1.23
N SER A 266 -19.02 39.11 2.28
CA SER A 266 -19.22 38.63 3.65
C SER A 266 -20.56 37.91 3.89
N ASN A 267 -21.52 38.08 2.97
CA ASN A 267 -22.88 37.52 3.00
C ASN A 267 -23.10 36.40 1.97
N ASN A 268 -22.07 35.94 1.28
CA ASN A 268 -22.21 34.85 0.32
C ASN A 268 -22.72 33.59 1.01
N LEU A 269 -23.79 33.02 0.47
CA LEU A 269 -24.46 31.86 1.06
C LEU A 269 -24.01 30.61 0.33
N ILE A 270 -23.46 29.67 1.08
CA ILE A 270 -23.05 28.36 0.57
C ILE A 270 -23.80 27.28 1.34
N ALA A 271 -24.55 26.46 0.61
CA ALA A 271 -25.22 25.29 1.15
C ALA A 271 -24.76 24.04 0.39
N ILE A 272 -24.19 23.09 1.11
CA ILE A 272 -23.78 21.77 0.61
C ILE A 272 -24.84 20.75 1.03
N TYR A 273 -25.35 19.97 0.09
CA TYR A 273 -26.50 19.11 0.36
C TYR A 273 -26.52 17.83 -0.48
N ILE A 274 -27.36 16.89 -0.05
CA ILE A 274 -27.83 15.75 -0.86
C ILE A 274 -29.28 15.97 -1.27
N LYS A 275 -29.65 15.47 -2.45
CA LYS A 275 -31.04 15.49 -2.95
C LYS A 275 -31.74 14.18 -2.65
N ILE A 276 -32.98 14.25 -2.19
CA ILE A 276 -33.84 13.07 -2.01
C ILE A 276 -35.21 13.28 -2.66
N GLY A 277 -36.00 12.20 -2.72
CA GLY A 277 -37.33 12.22 -3.32
C GLY A 277 -38.28 13.09 -2.50
N LYS A 278 -38.68 12.63 -1.32
CA LYS A 278 -39.75 13.32 -0.57
C LYS A 278 -39.48 13.40 0.93
N GLU A 279 -39.12 12.29 1.58
CA GLU A 279 -39.05 12.24 3.04
C GLU A 279 -37.70 11.76 3.56
N ILE A 280 -37.27 12.30 4.71
CA ILE A 280 -35.98 11.97 5.34
C ILE A 280 -35.85 10.49 5.71
N THR A 281 -36.98 9.79 5.84
CA THR A 281 -37.07 8.35 6.10
C THR A 281 -36.54 7.50 4.93
N GLU A 282 -36.39 8.09 3.74
CA GLU A 282 -35.73 7.47 2.58
C GLU A 282 -34.22 7.27 2.81
N LEU A 283 -33.63 8.01 3.74
CA LEU A 283 -32.21 7.98 4.02
C LEU A 283 -31.88 7.06 5.20
N PRO A 284 -30.73 6.37 5.14
CA PRO A 284 -30.22 5.64 6.30
C PRO A 284 -29.82 6.61 7.42
N ASN A 285 -29.84 6.13 8.66
CA ASN A 285 -29.32 6.89 9.81
C ASN A 285 -27.81 7.18 9.71
N GLU A 286 -27.09 6.47 8.84
CA GLU A 286 -25.65 6.56 8.65
C GLU A 286 -25.32 6.55 7.16
N LEU A 287 -24.55 7.55 6.73
CA LEU A 287 -23.96 7.67 5.41
C LEU A 287 -22.44 7.72 5.52
N ARG A 288 -21.74 7.39 4.43
CA ARG A 288 -20.34 7.76 4.28
C ARG A 288 -20.08 8.42 2.94
N VAL A 289 -19.24 9.44 2.94
CA VAL A 289 -19.06 10.32 1.78
C VAL A 289 -17.59 10.38 1.39
N LEU A 290 -17.34 10.19 0.09
CA LEU A 290 -16.06 10.44 -0.56
C LEU A 290 -16.32 11.21 -1.85
N LEU A 291 -15.76 12.40 -2.04
CA LEU A 291 -16.05 13.21 -3.22
C LEU A 291 -15.25 12.68 -4.41
N LEU A 292 -15.92 12.48 -5.56
CA LEU A 292 -15.26 12.08 -6.80
C LEU A 292 -15.36 13.18 -7.87
N LYS A 293 -14.25 13.40 -8.58
CA LYS A 293 -14.22 14.20 -9.80
C LYS A 293 -14.29 13.26 -11.00
N LYS A 294 -15.32 13.37 -11.84
CA LYS A 294 -15.57 12.48 -13.00
C LYS A 294 -15.49 13.23 -14.34
N LYS A 295 -14.44 14.04 -14.56
CA LYS A 295 -14.25 14.79 -15.82
C LYS A 295 -13.40 14.02 -16.84
N GLU A 296 -12.08 14.13 -16.72
CA GLU A 296 -11.10 13.52 -17.64
C GLU A 296 -10.36 12.35 -16.98
N GLU A 297 -10.03 12.50 -15.70
CA GLU A 297 -9.48 11.45 -14.83
C GLU A 297 -10.36 11.33 -13.59
N ILE A 298 -10.55 10.10 -13.10
CA ILE A 298 -11.28 9.86 -11.85
C ILE A 298 -10.33 10.10 -10.69
N ASP A 299 -10.60 11.16 -9.94
CA ASP A 299 -9.90 11.51 -8.70
C ASP A 299 -10.86 11.53 -7.51
N ALA A 300 -10.31 11.31 -6.32
CA ALA A 300 -11.05 11.33 -5.08
C ALA A 300 -10.50 12.35 -4.08
N TYR A 301 -11.41 12.93 -3.31
CA TYR A 301 -11.11 13.92 -2.28
C TYR A 301 -11.90 13.61 -1.02
N ASN A 302 -11.25 13.73 0.14
CA ASN A 302 -11.94 13.63 1.42
C ASN A 302 -13.03 14.70 1.52
N CYS A 303 -14.20 14.27 2.00
CA CYS A 303 -15.29 15.19 2.29
C CYS A 303 -14.99 15.93 3.60
N ASP A 304 -14.67 17.22 3.48
CA ASP A 304 -14.25 18.07 4.59
C ASP A 304 -15.36 18.92 5.21
N TYR A 305 -16.60 18.74 4.76
CA TYR A 305 -17.77 19.41 5.32
C TYR A 305 -18.16 18.76 6.66
N ASP A 306 -18.35 19.54 7.72
CA ASP A 306 -18.72 19.00 9.04
C ASP A 306 -20.22 18.67 9.13
N ASP A 307 -21.02 19.25 8.25
CA ASP A 307 -22.40 18.87 8.02
C ASP A 307 -22.79 18.98 6.55
N ILE A 308 -23.78 18.17 6.17
CA ILE A 308 -24.33 18.08 4.81
C ILE A 308 -25.84 18.19 4.95
N LEU A 309 -26.45 19.20 4.32
CA LEU A 309 -27.90 19.40 4.35
C LEU A 309 -28.63 18.35 3.50
N ILE A 310 -29.92 18.19 3.74
CA ILE A 310 -30.80 17.31 2.99
C ILE A 310 -31.87 18.17 2.33
N ARG A 311 -32.01 18.02 1.01
CA ARG A 311 -32.96 18.78 0.20
C ARG A 311 -33.98 17.85 -0.47
N ASP A 312 -35.25 18.15 -0.34
CA ASP A 312 -36.34 17.40 -0.98
C ASP A 312 -36.50 17.77 -2.47
N LYS A 313 -37.38 17.07 -3.20
CA LYS A 313 -37.70 17.40 -4.59
C LYS A 313 -38.36 18.76 -4.81
N ASN A 314 -38.89 19.38 -3.76
CA ASN A 314 -39.53 20.69 -3.80
C ASN A 314 -38.52 21.79 -3.42
N ASP A 315 -37.23 21.46 -3.41
CA ASP A 315 -36.13 22.37 -3.11
C ASP A 315 -36.08 22.88 -1.65
N ASN A 316 -36.83 22.26 -0.73
CA ASN A 316 -36.82 22.58 0.69
C ASN A 316 -35.70 21.83 1.41
N PHE A 317 -35.02 22.51 2.34
CA PHE A 317 -34.12 21.85 3.28
C PHE A 317 -34.93 21.23 4.41
N ILE A 318 -34.74 19.92 4.63
CA ILE A 318 -35.57 19.11 5.54
C ILE A 318 -34.76 18.43 6.65
N GLY A 319 -33.44 18.61 6.68
CA GLY A 319 -32.57 18.05 7.71
C GLY A 319 -31.08 18.15 7.36
N ARG A 320 -30.24 17.47 8.13
CA ARG A 320 -28.80 17.38 7.86
C ARG A 320 -28.17 16.09 8.39
N PHE A 321 -27.00 15.80 7.85
CA PHE A 321 -26.04 14.84 8.38
C PHE A 321 -24.89 15.58 9.05
N ILE A 322 -24.42 15.11 10.21
CA ILE A 322 -23.24 15.63 10.89
C ILE A 322 -22.10 14.61 10.80
N ALA A 323 -20.90 15.07 10.52
CA ALA A 323 -19.71 14.23 10.50
C ALA A 323 -19.43 13.65 11.89
N LYS A 324 -19.26 12.33 11.96
CA LYS A 324 -18.83 11.64 13.19
C LYS A 324 -17.31 11.61 13.32
N GLU A 325 -16.65 11.50 12.18
CA GLU A 325 -15.20 11.38 12.08
C GLU A 325 -14.58 12.75 11.82
N LYS A 326 -13.40 13.00 12.41
CA LYS A 326 -12.61 14.18 12.09
C LYS A 326 -11.82 13.95 10.81
N ILE A 327 -11.47 15.04 10.14
CA ILE A 327 -10.53 14.98 9.01
C ILE A 327 -9.13 14.94 9.60
N GLU A 328 -8.42 13.86 9.31
CA GLU A 328 -6.99 13.79 9.57
C GLU A 328 -6.25 14.37 8.37
N ARG A 329 -5.18 15.13 8.64
CA ARG A 329 -4.30 15.69 7.60
C ARG A 329 -3.13 14.75 7.35
N ASP A 330 -3.42 13.47 7.16
CA ASP A 330 -2.47 12.37 6.94
C ASP A 330 -2.34 11.97 5.46
N GLY A 331 -3.18 12.55 4.59
CA GLY A 331 -3.21 12.26 3.15
C GLY A 331 -4.00 11.00 2.79
N LEU A 332 -4.60 10.30 3.76
CA LEU A 332 -5.37 9.10 3.51
C LEU A 332 -6.75 9.46 2.96
N ILE A 333 -7.13 8.87 1.83
CA ILE A 333 -8.46 9.04 1.26
C ILE A 333 -9.42 8.05 1.92
N LYS A 334 -10.53 8.50 2.50
CA LYS A 334 -11.51 7.61 3.14
C LYS A 334 -12.94 8.11 3.02
N TYR A 335 -13.89 7.18 2.99
CA TYR A 335 -15.30 7.51 3.13
C TYR A 335 -15.58 7.99 4.57
N ARG A 336 -15.67 9.31 4.75
CA ARG A 336 -15.95 9.92 6.05
C ARG A 336 -17.37 9.61 6.49
N LYS A 337 -17.53 9.15 7.72
CA LYS A 337 -18.82 8.78 8.31
C LYS A 337 -19.63 9.99 8.78
N TYR A 338 -20.92 9.98 8.44
CA TYR A 338 -21.90 10.96 8.89
C TYR A 338 -23.11 10.27 9.53
N ILE A 339 -23.72 10.95 10.50
CA ILE A 339 -24.94 10.49 11.19
C ILE A 339 -26.05 11.51 10.96
N LEU A 340 -27.27 11.00 10.72
CA LEU A 340 -28.46 11.83 10.59
C LEU A 340 -28.70 12.61 11.89
N ASP A 341 -28.76 13.94 11.79
CA ASP A 341 -29.08 14.80 12.92
C ASP A 341 -30.59 14.83 13.19
N LYS A 342 -30.96 14.98 14.45
CA LYS A 342 -32.35 15.10 14.91
C LYS A 342 -32.79 16.55 15.09
N CYS A 343 -31.97 17.52 14.67
CA CYS A 343 -32.31 18.92 14.78
C CYS A 343 -33.41 19.32 13.78
N ASP A 344 -34.11 20.41 14.08
CA ASP A 344 -35.04 21.04 13.15
C ASP A 344 -34.33 21.53 11.88
N ALA A 345 -35.04 21.46 10.74
CA ALA A 345 -34.49 21.78 9.43
C ALA A 345 -34.09 23.25 9.27
N GLY A 346 -34.87 24.18 9.84
CA GLY A 346 -34.54 25.61 9.81
C GLY A 346 -33.27 25.91 10.59
N ARG A 347 -33.13 25.28 11.78
CA ARG A 347 -31.90 25.37 12.57
C ARG A 347 -30.70 24.75 11.85
N ALA A 348 -30.88 23.59 11.21
CA ALA A 348 -29.84 22.92 10.43
C ALA A 348 -29.28 23.85 9.34
N PHE A 349 -30.18 24.49 8.59
CA PHE A 349 -29.82 25.40 7.50
C PHE A 349 -29.02 26.60 8.00
N VAL A 350 -29.52 27.31 9.03
CA VAL A 350 -28.86 28.50 9.59
C VAL A 350 -27.48 28.16 10.15
N GLU A 351 -27.34 27.05 10.88
CA GLU A 351 -26.04 26.62 11.41
C GLU A 351 -25.06 26.25 10.30
N HIS A 352 -25.53 25.63 9.21
CA HIS A 352 -24.68 25.22 8.09
C HIS A 352 -24.12 26.43 7.32
N VAL A 353 -24.98 27.38 6.91
CA VAL A 353 -24.54 28.54 6.10
C VAL A 353 -23.59 29.47 6.87
N ASN A 354 -23.67 29.49 8.20
CA ASN A 354 -22.78 30.28 9.05
C ASN A 354 -21.35 29.71 9.17
N LYS A 355 -21.11 28.44 8.80
CA LYS A 355 -19.79 27.78 8.96
C LYS A 355 -18.73 28.23 7.94
N ARG A 356 -19.09 29.08 6.96
CA ARG A 356 -18.19 29.60 5.91
C ARG A 356 -17.28 28.52 5.32
N TYR A 357 -17.90 27.50 4.73
CA TYR A 357 -17.18 26.40 4.10
C TYR A 357 -16.37 26.85 2.87
N GLY A 358 -15.24 26.19 2.63
CA GLY A 358 -14.54 26.27 1.36
C GLY A 358 -15.40 25.69 0.23
N PHE A 359 -15.47 26.41 -0.90
CA PHE A 359 -16.27 26.03 -2.06
C PHE A 359 -15.47 25.20 -3.07
N LYS A 360 -15.94 23.99 -3.41
CA LYS A 360 -15.27 23.07 -4.37
C LYS A 360 -16.18 22.70 -5.55
N PRO A 361 -16.52 23.64 -6.45
CA PRO A 361 -17.47 23.41 -7.55
C PRO A 361 -17.00 22.35 -8.55
N MET A 362 -15.71 22.03 -8.60
CA MET A 362 -15.16 21.03 -9.51
C MET A 362 -15.44 19.59 -9.06
N LEU A 363 -15.93 19.38 -7.84
CA LEU A 363 -16.18 18.06 -7.23
C LEU A 363 -17.67 17.78 -6.98
N MET A 364 -18.55 18.72 -7.30
CA MET A 364 -19.96 18.71 -6.93
C MET A 364 -20.78 19.37 -8.02
N ASP A 365 -22.02 18.92 -8.20
CA ASP A 365 -22.97 19.54 -9.13
C ASP A 365 -23.81 20.60 -8.40
N GLY A 366 -24.11 21.73 -9.04
CA GLY A 366 -24.84 22.79 -8.35
C GLY A 366 -25.14 24.00 -9.20
N ASN A 367 -25.90 24.91 -8.60
CA ASN A 367 -26.30 26.16 -9.23
C ASN A 367 -25.58 27.33 -8.55
N VAL A 368 -25.06 28.24 -9.37
CA VAL A 368 -24.53 29.54 -8.95
C VAL A 368 -25.56 30.59 -9.33
N ILE A 369 -26.08 31.32 -8.34
CA ILE A 369 -26.96 32.47 -8.56
C ILE A 369 -26.18 33.72 -8.19
N SER A 370 -26.02 34.63 -9.15
CA SER A 370 -25.40 35.94 -8.93
C SER A 370 -26.48 37.02 -8.87
N ASP A 371 -26.58 37.74 -7.75
CA ASP A 371 -27.39 38.95 -7.70
C ASP A 371 -26.60 40.08 -8.38
N LYS A 372 -26.87 40.32 -9.67
CA LYS A 372 -26.29 41.47 -10.40
C LYS A 372 -26.71 42.80 -9.77
#